data_AF-A0A2R7Y2J2-F1
#
_entry.id   AF-A0A2R7Y2J2-F1
#
_cell.length_a   1.000
_cell.length_b   1.000
_cell.length_c   1.000
_cell.angle_alpha   90.00
_cell.angle_beta   90.00
_cell.angle_gamma   90.00
#
_symmetry.space_group_name_H-M   'P 1'
#
loop_
_entity.id
_entity.type
_entity.pdbx_description
1 polymer ?
#
loop_
_entity_poly.entity_id
_entity_poly.type
_entity_poly.pdbx_seq_one_letter_code
_entity_poly.pdbx_strand_id
1 'polypeptide(L)'
;MPRRRKDWGFCPRCGKKISWMESYTKGDRVYYVAVHYYGKDPETGKKDVKKCHLGPEEYDYVTKTHPLVLQGAIEDIKEPNARMLAYLDALIEALPYAKLDSEKALMLAARFKGIGAKLEQYAEEAKRATAESGDSTGLDRAA
;
A
#
# COMPACT_ATOMS: atom_id res chain seq x y z
N MET A 1 10.79 -18.52 -26.23
CA MET A 1 11.13 -18.18 -24.82
C MET A 1 9.86 -17.75 -24.10
N PRO A 2 9.44 -18.41 -23.01
CA PRO A 2 8.28 -17.94 -22.23
C PRO A 2 8.62 -16.59 -21.59
N ARG A 3 7.83 -15.56 -21.86
CA ARG A 3 7.97 -14.27 -21.15
C ARG A 3 7.76 -14.53 -19.66
N ARG A 4 8.76 -14.23 -18.82
CA ARG A 4 8.57 -14.18 -17.36
C ARG A 4 7.37 -13.27 -17.11
N ARG A 5 6.27 -13.84 -16.60
CA ARG A 5 5.14 -13.03 -16.15
C ARG A 5 5.65 -12.22 -14.96
N LYS A 6 5.51 -10.90 -15.04
CA LYS A 6 5.79 -10.01 -13.91
C LYS A 6 4.91 -10.45 -12.73
N ASP A 7 5.52 -10.70 -11.58
CA ASP A 7 4.75 -10.89 -10.35
C ASP A 7 4.30 -9.52 -9.87
N TRP A 8 2.98 -9.36 -9.74
CA TRP A 8 2.34 -8.12 -9.31
C TRP A 8 1.99 -8.15 -7.83
N GLY A 9 2.28 -9.25 -7.13
CA GLY A 9 1.97 -9.40 -5.71
C GLY A 9 0.47 -9.53 -5.42
N PHE A 10 0.07 -9.02 -4.26
CA PHE A 10 -1.30 -9.06 -3.75
C PHE A 10 -2.03 -7.74 -3.98
N CYS A 11 -3.29 -7.81 -4.36
CA CYS A 11 -4.09 -6.62 -4.63
C CYS A 11 -4.45 -5.88 -3.34
N PRO A 12 -4.13 -4.58 -3.21
CA PRO A 12 -4.41 -3.79 -2.01
C PRO A 12 -5.91 -3.56 -1.81
N ARG A 13 -6.75 -3.79 -2.83
CA ARG A 13 -8.21 -3.66 -2.72
C ARG A 13 -8.90 -4.89 -2.14
N CYS A 14 -8.34 -6.09 -2.33
CA CYS A 14 -9.04 -7.32 -1.96
C CYS A 14 -8.16 -8.43 -1.38
N GLY A 15 -6.86 -8.21 -1.24
CA GLY A 15 -5.90 -9.17 -0.68
C GLY A 15 -5.57 -10.38 -1.57
N LYS A 16 -6.18 -10.52 -2.75
CA LYS A 16 -5.95 -11.67 -3.63
C LYS A 16 -4.73 -11.46 -4.53
N LYS A 17 -4.07 -12.56 -4.91
CA LYS A 17 -2.95 -12.52 -5.87
C LYS A 17 -3.41 -11.96 -7.21
N ILE A 18 -2.61 -11.06 -7.77
CA ILE A 18 -2.88 -10.45 -9.08
C ILE A 18 -2.37 -11.38 -10.17
N SER A 19 -3.24 -11.70 -11.13
CA SER A 19 -2.88 -12.53 -12.27
C SER A 19 -2.24 -11.73 -13.39
N TRP A 20 -2.76 -10.52 -13.65
CA TRP A 20 -2.14 -9.51 -14.50
C TRP A 20 -2.75 -8.13 -14.21
N MET A 21 -2.10 -7.10 -14.74
CA MET A 21 -2.57 -5.72 -14.68
C MET A 21 -3.07 -5.29 -16.06
N GLU A 22 -4.24 -4.66 -16.10
CA GLU A 22 -4.74 -3.93 -17.25
C GLU A 22 -4.52 -2.44 -17.00
N SER A 23 -4.27 -1.69 -18.08
CA SER A 23 -4.26 -0.23 -18.04
C SER A 23 -5.05 0.31 -19.22
N TYR A 24 -5.70 1.44 -19.01
CA TYR A 24 -6.37 2.18 -20.06
C TYR A 24 -6.21 3.67 -19.83
N THR A 25 -6.14 4.43 -20.92
CA THR A 25 -6.05 5.88 -20.87
C THR A 25 -7.44 6.49 -20.98
N LYS A 26 -7.75 7.46 -20.12
CA LYS A 26 -8.95 8.28 -20.21
C LYS A 26 -8.58 9.75 -20.01
N GLY A 27 -8.66 10.51 -21.09
CA GLY A 27 -8.12 11.87 -21.15
C GLY A 27 -6.60 11.85 -21.09
N ASP A 28 -6.05 12.60 -20.15
CA ASP A 28 -4.63 12.72 -19.82
C ASP A 28 -4.13 11.71 -18.77
N ARG A 29 -5.00 10.83 -18.26
CA ARG A 29 -4.68 9.91 -17.15
C ARG A 29 -4.69 8.44 -17.58
N VAL A 30 -3.75 7.68 -17.00
CA VAL A 30 -3.69 6.22 -17.11
C VAL A 30 -4.32 5.60 -15.87
N TYR A 31 -5.29 4.72 -16.07
CA TYR A 31 -5.99 4.01 -15.01
C TYR A 31 -5.56 2.56 -14.96
N TYR A 32 -5.28 2.05 -13.77
CA TYR A 32 -4.84 0.68 -13.55
C TYR A 32 -5.94 -0.19 -12.97
N VAL A 33 -5.99 -1.45 -13.43
CA VAL A 33 -6.93 -2.47 -12.98
C VAL A 33 -6.18 -3.76 -12.69
N ALA A 34 -6.26 -4.22 -11.44
CA ALA A 34 -5.80 -5.55 -11.05
C ALA A 34 -6.82 -6.59 -11.52
N VAL A 35 -6.35 -7.61 -12.22
CA VAL A 35 -7.20 -8.72 -12.68
C VAL A 35 -6.83 -10.00 -11.95
N HIS A 36 -7.86 -10.65 -11.40
CA HIS A 36 -7.79 -11.91 -10.68
C HIS A 36 -8.45 -12.99 -11.49
N TYR A 37 -7.68 -13.98 -11.95
CA TYR A 37 -8.18 -15.08 -12.76
C TYR A 37 -8.45 -16.31 -11.88
N TYR A 38 -9.66 -16.84 -11.99
CA TYR A 38 -10.09 -18.02 -11.23
C TYR A 38 -10.22 -19.29 -12.08
N GLY A 39 -10.02 -19.18 -13.40
CA GLY A 39 -10.14 -20.32 -14.30
C GLY A 39 -10.91 -19.95 -15.56
N LYS A 40 -11.28 -20.98 -16.32
CA LYS A 40 -12.25 -20.84 -17.40
C LYS A 40 -13.53 -21.54 -16.99
N ASP A 41 -14.63 -20.92 -17.35
CA ASP A 41 -15.92 -21.57 -17.38
C ASP A 41 -15.83 -22.81 -18.30
N PRO A 42 -16.13 -24.02 -17.81
CA PRO A 42 -16.01 -25.25 -18.58
C PRO A 42 -17.07 -25.37 -19.68
N GLU A 43 -18.21 -24.69 -19.56
CA GLU A 43 -19.31 -24.72 -20.52
C GLU A 43 -19.10 -23.68 -21.63
N THR A 44 -18.73 -22.45 -21.25
CA THR A 44 -18.64 -21.33 -22.19
C THR A 44 -17.22 -21.05 -22.68
N GLY A 45 -16.21 -21.62 -22.04
CA GLY A 45 -14.78 -21.38 -22.32
C GLY A 45 -14.30 -19.96 -21.95
N LYS A 46 -15.18 -19.11 -21.41
CA LYS A 46 -14.88 -17.73 -21.01
C LYS A 46 -14.00 -17.74 -19.76
N LYS A 47 -13.08 -16.78 -19.67
CA LYS A 47 -12.25 -16.60 -18.48
C LYS A 47 -13.11 -16.04 -17.35
N ASP A 48 -13.12 -16.73 -16.21
CA ASP A 48 -13.67 -16.18 -14.98
C ASP A 48 -12.63 -15.25 -14.35
N VAL A 49 -12.94 -13.96 -14.36
CA VAL A 49 -12.06 -12.90 -13.88
C VAL A 49 -12.80 -11.92 -12.99
N LYS A 50 -12.20 -11.56 -11.86
CA LYS A 50 -12.60 -10.40 -11.05
C LYS A 50 -11.64 -9.26 -11.32
N LYS A 51 -12.19 -8.08 -11.59
CA LYS A 51 -11.42 -6.85 -11.81
C LYS A 51 -11.52 -5.93 -10.59
N CYS A 52 -10.38 -5.48 -10.10
CA CYS A 52 -10.27 -4.49 -9.03
C CYS A 52 -9.65 -3.21 -9.61
N HIS A 53 -10.43 -2.14 -9.68
CA HIS A 53 -9.95 -0.84 -10.12
C HIS A 53 -9.00 -0.27 -9.06
N LEU A 54 -7.75 -0.03 -9.44
CA LEU A 54 -6.74 0.59 -8.58
C LEU A 54 -6.77 2.11 -8.73
N GLY A 55 -7.21 2.61 -9.89
CA GLY A 55 -7.25 4.04 -10.18
C GLY A 55 -5.97 4.53 -10.87
N PRO A 56 -5.85 5.84 -11.09
CA PRO A 56 -4.66 6.48 -11.59
C PRO A 56 -3.59 6.62 -10.51
N GLU A 57 -2.40 7.08 -10.85
CA GLU A 57 -1.37 7.42 -9.86
C GLU A 57 -1.88 8.52 -8.92
N GLU A 58 -2.46 9.58 -9.48
CA GLU A 58 -3.03 10.72 -8.73
C GLU A 58 -4.42 11.11 -9.22
N TYR A 59 -5.26 11.63 -8.30
CA TYR A 59 -6.59 12.16 -8.59
C TYR A 59 -6.60 13.70 -8.49
N ASP A 60 -6.50 14.40 -9.62
CA ASP A 60 -6.41 15.87 -9.63
C ASP A 60 -7.66 16.56 -9.08
N TYR A 61 -8.84 16.14 -9.53
CA TYR A 61 -10.08 16.89 -9.24
C TYR A 61 -10.44 16.84 -7.76
N VAL A 62 -10.34 15.66 -7.14
CA VAL A 62 -10.69 15.48 -5.72
C VAL A 62 -9.57 16.04 -4.83
N THR A 63 -8.31 16.00 -5.27
CA THR A 63 -7.18 16.62 -4.54
C THR A 63 -7.38 18.11 -4.34
N LYS A 64 -7.96 18.84 -5.30
CA LYS A 64 -8.20 20.30 -5.19
C LYS A 64 -9.04 20.70 -3.98
N THR A 65 -9.82 19.79 -3.41
CA THR A 65 -10.70 20.07 -2.25
C THR A 65 -10.15 19.50 -0.94
N HIS A 66 -8.95 18.93 -0.95
CA HIS A 66 -8.35 18.29 0.22
C HIS A 66 -6.96 18.91 0.50
N PRO A 67 -6.49 18.87 1.75
CA PRO A 67 -5.14 19.30 2.10
C PRO A 67 -4.05 18.29 1.67
N LEU A 68 -4.41 17.25 0.92
CA LEU A 68 -3.51 16.18 0.50
C LEU A 68 -3.83 15.68 -0.91
N VAL A 69 -2.80 15.17 -1.59
CA VAL A 69 -2.92 14.54 -2.91
C VAL A 69 -3.50 13.14 -2.74
N LEU A 70 -4.68 12.90 -3.31
CA LEU A 70 -5.28 11.57 -3.29
C LEU A 70 -4.71 10.72 -4.42
N GLN A 71 -4.25 9.53 -4.04
CA GLN A 71 -3.59 8.55 -4.89
C GLN A 71 -4.45 7.31 -5.14
N GLY A 72 -4.31 6.71 -6.31
CA GLY A 72 -4.88 5.40 -6.59
C GLY A 72 -4.10 4.28 -5.94
N ALA A 73 -4.77 3.17 -5.66
CA ALA A 73 -4.20 1.98 -5.02
C ALA A 73 -3.11 1.28 -5.86
N ILE A 74 -2.76 1.83 -7.03
CA ILE A 74 -1.58 1.42 -7.79
C ILE A 74 -0.29 1.77 -7.03
N GLU A 75 -0.28 2.83 -6.24
CA GLU A 75 0.88 3.18 -5.42
C GLU A 75 1.19 2.09 -4.38
N ASP A 76 0.16 1.48 -3.79
CA ASP A 76 0.33 0.35 -2.85
C ASP A 76 0.86 -0.93 -3.52
N ILE A 77 0.83 -1.02 -4.86
CA ILE A 77 1.47 -2.10 -5.63
C ILE A 77 2.95 -1.81 -5.86
N LYS A 78 3.32 -0.53 -6.03
CA LYS A 78 4.72 -0.12 -6.19
C LYS A 78 5.46 -0.26 -4.87
N GLU A 79 4.83 0.18 -3.79
CA GLU A 79 5.37 0.12 -2.43
C GLU A 79 4.24 -0.17 -1.44
N PRO A 80 4.34 -1.24 -0.63
CA PRO A 80 3.30 -1.60 0.33
C PRO A 80 2.98 -0.44 1.29
N ASN A 81 1.70 -0.12 1.43
CA ASN A 81 1.17 0.93 2.31
C ASN A 81 1.55 2.37 1.93
N ALA A 82 2.13 2.61 0.75
CA ALA A 82 2.59 3.94 0.32
C ALA A 82 1.55 5.03 0.50
N ARG A 83 0.29 4.79 0.10
CA ARG A 83 -0.77 5.81 0.23
C ARG A 83 -1.08 6.14 1.68
N MET A 84 -1.16 5.11 2.52
CA MET A 84 -1.50 5.29 3.93
C MET A 84 -0.46 6.16 4.62
N LEU A 85 0.82 5.91 4.33
CA LEU A 85 1.92 6.70 4.88
C LEU A 85 1.90 8.13 4.34
N ALA A 86 1.79 8.31 3.02
CA ALA A 86 1.71 9.64 2.40
C ALA A 86 0.55 10.48 2.95
N TYR A 87 -0.62 9.86 3.18
CA TYR A 87 -1.77 10.56 3.75
C TYR A 87 -1.56 10.88 5.22
N LEU A 88 -0.96 9.97 5.99
CA LEU A 88 -0.68 10.21 7.40
C LEU A 88 0.29 11.37 7.57
N ASP A 89 1.35 11.43 6.77
CA ASP A 89 2.32 12.53 6.78
C ASP A 89 1.65 13.87 6.45
N ALA A 90 0.89 13.93 5.35
CA ALA A 90 0.17 15.15 4.98
C ALA A 90 -0.83 15.61 6.04
N LEU A 91 -1.50 14.68 6.72
CA LEU A 91 -2.41 15.00 7.83
C LEU A 91 -1.65 15.50 9.06
N ILE A 92 -0.51 14.89 9.41
CA ILE A 92 0.33 15.34 10.53
C ILE A 92 0.82 16.76 10.27
N GLU A 93 1.25 17.08 9.05
CA GLU A 93 1.69 18.42 8.66
C GLU A 93 0.55 19.46 8.68
N ALA A 94 -0.68 19.05 8.38
CA ALA A 94 -1.85 19.93 8.40
C ALA A 94 -2.39 20.21 9.82
N LEU A 95 -2.16 19.31 10.78
CA LEU A 95 -2.73 19.40 12.13
C LEU A 95 -2.45 20.70 12.90
N PRO A 96 -1.24 21.29 12.87
CA PRO A 96 -0.96 22.55 13.56
C PRO A 96 -1.85 23.73 13.12
N TYR A 97 -2.39 23.67 11.89
CA TYR A 97 -3.27 24.70 11.35
C TYR A 97 -4.76 24.40 11.58
N ALA A 98 -5.08 23.23 12.12
CA ALA A 98 -6.46 22.86 12.44
C ALA A 98 -6.94 23.63 13.67
N LYS A 99 -8.19 24.10 13.62
CA LYS A 99 -8.86 24.69 14.78
C LYS A 99 -9.28 23.56 15.73
N LEU A 100 -8.45 23.27 16.72
CA LEU A 100 -8.69 22.26 17.75
C LEU A 100 -9.08 22.93 19.06
N ASP A 101 -10.13 22.41 19.71
CA ASP A 101 -10.39 22.70 21.12
C ASP A 101 -9.45 21.89 22.02
N SER A 102 -9.36 22.29 23.29
CA SER A 102 -8.45 21.68 24.27
C SER A 102 -8.69 20.17 24.43
N GLU A 103 -9.96 19.74 24.41
CA GLU A 103 -10.33 18.33 24.56
C GLU A 103 -9.80 17.49 23.38
N LYS A 104 -10.04 17.93 22.14
CA LYS A 104 -9.55 17.25 20.94
C LYS A 104 -8.03 17.25 20.87
N ALA A 105 -7.39 18.36 21.24
CA ALA A 105 -5.94 18.44 21.25
C ALA A 105 -5.32 17.42 22.23
N LEU A 106 -5.84 17.33 23.46
CA LEU A 106 -5.38 16.36 24.45
C LEU A 106 -5.66 14.92 24.02
N MET A 107 -6.84 14.65 23.45
CA MET A 107 -7.19 13.34 22.90
C MET A 107 -6.21 12.92 21.79
N LEU A 108 -5.91 13.79 20.83
CA LEU A 108 -4.97 13.51 19.74
C LEU A 108 -3.56 13.29 20.28
N ALA A 109 -3.10 14.13 21.22
CA ALA A 109 -1.80 13.96 21.85
C ALA A 109 -1.66 12.60 22.55
N ALA A 110 -2.69 12.14 23.27
CA ALA A 110 -2.69 10.82 23.90
C ALA A 110 -2.62 9.69 22.86
N ARG A 111 -3.36 9.80 21.76
CA ARG A 111 -3.33 8.82 20.66
C ARG A 111 -1.97 8.75 19.98
N PHE A 112 -1.35 9.91 19.70
CA PHE A 112 -0.03 9.96 19.08
C PHE A 112 1.06 9.38 19.98
N LYS A 113 1.04 9.67 21.28
CA LYS A 113 1.95 9.02 22.24
C LYS A 113 1.78 7.50 22.24
N GLY A 114 0.54 7.02 22.26
CA GLY A 114 0.25 5.59 22.24
C GLY A 114 0.70 4.88 20.97
N ILE A 115 0.51 5.50 19.80
CA ILE A 115 1.00 4.95 18.53
C ILE A 115 2.53 5.04 18.43
N GLY A 116 3.14 6.15 18.85
CA GLY A 116 4.59 6.33 18.85
C GLY A 116 5.30 5.24 19.64
N ALA A 117 4.85 4.97 20.88
CA ALA A 117 5.42 3.89 21.70
C ALA A 117 5.32 2.51 21.03
N LYS A 118 4.21 2.21 20.36
CA LYS A 118 4.05 0.95 19.62
C LYS A 118 4.98 0.85 18.42
N LEU A 119 5.18 1.95 17.69
CA LEU A 119 6.08 2.00 16.54
C LEU A 119 7.55 1.85 16.97
N GLU A 120 7.93 2.46 18.09
CA GLU A 120 9.26 2.30 18.69
C GLU A 120 9.52 0.84 19.09
N GLN A 121 8.54 0.20 19.76
CA GLN A 121 8.61 -1.22 20.10
C GLN A 121 8.77 -2.08 18.84
N TYR A 122 7.95 -1.85 17.82
CA TYR A 122 8.03 -2.58 16.55
C TYR A 122 9.40 -2.42 15.89
N ALA A 123 9.98 -1.22 15.90
CA ALA A 123 11.30 -0.96 15.32
C ALA A 123 12.42 -1.69 16.09
N GLU A 124 12.33 -1.76 17.42
CA GLU A 124 13.28 -2.48 18.26
C GLU A 124 13.19 -4.01 18.06
N GLU A 125 11.98 -4.56 18.01
CA GLU A 125 11.73 -5.97 17.69
C GLU A 125 12.28 -6.34 16.30
N ALA A 126 12.04 -5.49 15.30
CA ALA A 126 12.57 -5.69 13.95
C ALA A 126 14.11 -5.69 13.93
N LYS A 127 14.77 -4.78 14.66
CA LYS A 127 16.24 -4.76 14.79
C LYS A 127 16.78 -6.04 15.40
N ARG A 128 16.16 -6.53 16.48
CA ARG A 128 16.57 -7.78 17.14
C ARG A 128 16.44 -8.99 16.23
N ALA A 129 15.30 -9.12 15.54
CA ALA A 129 15.08 -10.19 14.56
C ALA A 129 16.13 -10.17 13.43
N THR A 130 16.51 -8.98 12.93
CA THR A 130 17.59 -8.87 11.93
C THR A 130 18.96 -9.28 12.48
N ALA A 131 19.28 -8.92 13.72
CA ALA A 131 20.54 -9.28 14.37
C ALA A 131 20.67 -10.79 14.60
N GLU A 132 19.60 -11.45 15.04
CA GLU A 132 19.56 -12.91 15.24
C GLU A 132 19.65 -13.68 13.91
N SER A 133 19.04 -13.17 12.82
CA SER A 133 19.11 -13.81 11.50
C SER A 133 20.49 -13.67 10.83
N GLY A 134 21.23 -12.61 11.12
CA GLY A 134 22.56 -12.36 10.57
C GLY A 134 23.69 -13.21 11.17
N ASP A 135 23.47 -13.78 12.35
CA ASP A 135 24.47 -14.62 13.05
C ASP A 135 24.48 -16.08 12.53
N SER A 136 23.46 -16.49 11.77
CA SER A 136 23.33 -17.87 11.25
C SER A 136 24.18 -18.19 10.00
N THR A 137 24.82 -17.19 9.38
CA THR A 137 25.66 -17.37 8.17
C THR A 137 27.16 -17.49 8.44
N GLY A 138 27.60 -17.51 9.70
CA GLY A 138 29.01 -17.45 10.09
C GLY A 138 29.72 -18.77 10.45
N LEU A 139 29.01 -19.92 10.52
CA LEU A 139 29.56 -21.14 11.15
C LEU A 139 29.78 -22.36 10.24
N ASP A 140 29.62 -22.26 8.91
CA ASP A 140 29.81 -23.41 7.99
C ASP A 140 30.96 -23.21 6.96
N ARG A 141 32.11 -22.69 7.41
CA ARG A 141 33.39 -22.78 6.66
C ARG A 141 34.60 -22.94 7.58
N ALA A 142 34.64 -24.02 8.35
CA ALA A 142 35.88 -24.52 8.94
C ALA A 142 35.75 -26.00 9.34
N ALA A 143 36.07 -26.91 8.42
CA ALA A 143 36.74 -28.21 8.63
C ALA A 143 36.67 -29.05 7.35
#